data_AF-A0A936U7X8-F1
#
_entry.id   AF-A0A936U7X8-F1
#
_cell.length_a   1.000
_cell.length_b   1.000
_cell.length_c   1.000
_cell.angle_alpha   90.00
_cell.angle_beta   90.00
_cell.angle_gamma   90.00
#
_symmetry.space_group_name_H-M   'P 1'
#
loop_
_entity.id
_entity.type
_entity.pdbx_description
1 polymer ?
#
loop_
_entity_poly.entity_id
_entity_poly.type
_entity_poly.pdbx_seq_one_letter_code
_entity_poly.pdbx_strand_id
1 'polypeptide(L)' 'MDDAPAESPAERMRIAFELHELAEAMLRQGWVRRHPGAGAEEVEAAVSAWLARRPGADHGDCDGKLVPWPRNG' A
#
# COMPACT_ATOMS: atom_id res chain seq x y z
N MET A 1 28.32 15.56 10.52
CA MET A 1 27.43 14.42 10.26
C MET A 1 26.31 14.50 11.28
N ASP A 2 25.13 15.02 11.02
CA ASP A 2 24.57 15.86 9.96
C ASP A 2 23.44 16.62 10.67
N ASP A 3 23.42 17.95 10.59
CA ASP A 3 22.31 18.78 11.08
C ASP A 3 21.44 19.15 9.86
N ALA A 4 21.01 18.12 9.13
CA ALA A 4 20.07 18.32 8.04
C ALA A 4 18.74 18.78 8.65
N PRO A 5 18.10 19.84 8.12
CA PRO A 5 16.83 20.31 8.65
C PRO A 5 15.83 19.15 8.62
N ALA A 6 15.17 18.91 9.75
CA ALA A 6 14.14 17.90 9.83
C ALA A 6 13.08 18.16 8.75
N GLU A 7 12.86 17.17 7.88
CA GLU A 7 11.89 17.25 6.78
C GLU A 7 10.54 17.73 7.32
N SER A 8 9.88 18.65 6.62
CA SER A 8 8.55 19.11 6.99
C SER A 8 7.54 17.95 6.96
N PRO A 9 6.43 18.04 7.72
CA PRO A 9 5.36 17.04 7.62
C PRO A 9 4.86 16.79 6.20
N ALA A 10 4.85 17.83 5.35
CA ALA A 10 4.45 17.72 3.95
C ALA A 10 5.45 16.92 3.11
N GLU A 11 6.75 17.12 3.33
CA GLU A 11 7.81 16.35 2.65
C GLU A 11 7.79 14.89 3.06
N ARG A 12 7.66 14.61 4.37
CA ARG A 12 7.53 13.23 4.87
C ARG A 12 6.31 12.52 4.26
N MET A 13 5.20 13.22 4.14
CA MET A 13 3.99 12.67 3.51
C MET A 13 4.21 12.36 2.03
N ARG A 14 4.87 13.26 1.30
CA ARG A 14 5.20 13.04 -0.11
C ARG A 14 6.09 11.81 -0.28
N ILE A 15 7.15 11.72 0.53
CA ILE A 15 8.07 10.57 0.52
C ILE A 15 7.31 9.28 0.84
N ALA A 16 6.38 9.29 1.81
CA ALA A 16 5.57 8.12 2.13
C ALA A 16 4.74 7.64 0.93
N PHE A 17 4.12 8.55 0.18
CA PHE A 17 3.38 8.20 -1.03
C PHE A 17 4.29 7.67 -2.15
N GLU A 18 5.43 8.30 -2.39
CA GLU A 18 6.41 7.84 -3.38
C GLU A 18 6.91 6.42 -3.07
N LEU A 19 7.22 6.15 -1.79
CA LEU A 19 7.63 4.82 -1.34
C LEU A 19 6.51 3.78 -1.47
N HIS A 20 5.26 4.19 -1.24
CA HIS A 20 4.10 3.33 -1.41
C HIS A 20 3.90 2.93 -2.87
N GLU A 21 3.94 3.90 -3.80
CA GLU A 21 3.83 3.64 -5.24
C GLU A 21 4.94 2.71 -5.75
N LEU A 22 6.18 2.94 -5.29
CA LEU A 22 7.31 2.09 -5.61
C LEU A 22 7.10 0.65 -5.10
N ALA A 23 6.63 0.50 -3.86
CA ALA A 23 6.37 -0.81 -3.28
C ALA A 23 5.30 -1.59 -4.07
N GLU A 24 4.22 -0.93 -4.51
CA GLU A 24 3.21 -1.56 -5.35
C GLU A 24 3.77 -2.02 -6.70
N ALA A 25 4.60 -1.19 -7.35
CA ALA A 25 5.24 -1.56 -8.62
C ALA A 25 6.12 -2.81 -8.46
N MET A 26 6.89 -2.89 -7.35
CA MET A 26 7.70 -4.07 -7.03
C MET A 26 6.86 -5.31 -6.75
N LEU A 27 5.71 -5.16 -6.07
CA LEU A 27 4.77 -6.25 -5.82
C LEU A 27 4.18 -6.81 -7.12
N ARG A 28 3.70 -5.94 -8.01
CA ARG A 28 3.22 -6.32 -9.36
C ARG A 28 4.28 -7.09 -10.13
N GLN A 29 5.50 -6.56 -10.21
CA GLN A 29 6.60 -7.24 -10.90
C GLN A 29 6.96 -8.58 -10.25
N GLY A 30 6.89 -8.68 -8.92
CA GLY A 30 7.05 -9.92 -8.19
C GLY A 30 5.99 -10.97 -8.58
N TRP A 31 4.74 -10.56 -8.73
CA TRP A 31 3.64 -11.41 -9.17
C TRP A 31 3.84 -11.94 -10.59
N VAL A 32 4.15 -11.06 -11.54
CA VAL A 32 4.42 -11.44 -12.94
C VAL A 32 5.56 -12.44 -13.04
N ARG A 33 6.65 -12.25 -12.28
CA ARG A 33 7.78 -13.21 -12.26
C ARG A 33 7.40 -14.58 -11.72
N ARG A 34 6.55 -14.63 -10.69
CA ARG A 34 6.10 -15.91 -10.09
C ARG A 34 5.00 -16.59 -10.91
N HIS A 35 4.26 -15.83 -11.71
CA HIS A 35 3.11 -16.32 -12.49
C HIS A 35 3.19 -15.78 -13.92
N PRO A 36 4.07 -16.31 -14.77
CA PRO A 36 4.30 -15.79 -16.12
C PRO A 36 3.07 -15.83 -17.04
N GLY A 37 2.06 -16.65 -16.72
CA GLY A 37 0.80 -16.75 -17.47
C GLY A 37 -0.32 -15.85 -16.95
N ALA A 38 -0.10 -15.12 -15.85
CA ALA A 38 -1.13 -14.25 -15.29
C ALA A 38 -1.38 -13.04 -16.19
N GLY A 39 -2.65 -12.76 -16.48
CA GLY A 39 -3.08 -11.54 -17.14
C GLY A 39 -2.98 -10.32 -16.23
N ALA A 40 -3.08 -9.12 -16.81
CA ALA A 40 -3.00 -7.87 -16.06
C ALA A 40 -4.07 -7.77 -14.95
N GLU A 41 -5.31 -8.18 -15.25
CA GLU A 41 -6.40 -8.17 -14.27
C GLU A 41 -6.15 -9.12 -13.08
N GLU A 42 -5.56 -10.29 -13.34
CA GLU A 42 -5.23 -11.26 -12.30
C GLU A 42 -4.11 -10.73 -11.39
N VAL A 43 -3.12 -10.05 -11.96
CA VAL A 43 -2.05 -9.40 -11.20
C VAL A 43 -2.63 -8.29 -10.31
N GLU A 44 -3.48 -7.42 -10.82
CA GLU A 44 -4.09 -6.35 -10.02
C GLU A 44 -5.01 -6.89 -8.91
N ALA A 45 -5.78 -7.95 -9.20
CA ALA A 45 -6.60 -8.62 -8.19
C ALA A 45 -5.73 -9.22 -7.07
N ALA A 46 -4.60 -9.83 -7.42
CA ALA A 46 -3.67 -10.42 -6.47
C ALA A 46 -2.96 -9.35 -5.61
N VAL A 47 -2.56 -8.22 -6.21
CA VAL A 47 -1.95 -7.09 -5.49
C VAL A 47 -2.97 -6.45 -4.55
N SER A 48 -4.21 -6.22 -5.00
CA SER A 48 -5.29 -5.69 -4.16
C SER A 48 -5.60 -6.59 -2.97
N ALA A 49 -5.67 -7.91 -3.21
CA ALA A 49 -5.89 -8.89 -2.16
C ALA A 49 -4.74 -8.93 -1.14
N TRP A 50 -3.50 -8.75 -1.61
CA TRP A 50 -2.33 -8.68 -0.74
C TRP A 50 -2.36 -7.41 0.12
N LEU A 51 -2.63 -6.23 -0.45
CA LEU A 51 -2.71 -4.98 0.31
C LEU A 51 -3.74 -5.03 1.44
N ALA A 52 -4.87 -5.69 1.21
CA ALA A 52 -5.96 -5.83 2.19
C ALA A 52 -5.61 -6.70 3.40
N ARG A 53 -4.66 -7.64 3.27
CA ARG A 53 -4.33 -8.66 4.29
C ARG A 53 -2.82 -8.88 4.42
N ARG A 54 -2.03 -7.82 4.19
CA ARG A 54 -0.57 -7.95 4.15
C ARG A 54 -0.04 -8.30 5.55
N PRO A 55 1.12 -8.97 5.65
CA PRO A 55 1.73 -9.30 6.94
C PRO A 55 1.87 -8.07 7.84
N GLY A 56 1.37 -8.17 9.07
CA GLY A 56 1.34 -7.05 10.02
C GLY A 56 0.12 -6.12 9.89
N ALA A 57 -0.75 -6.38 8.92
CA ALA A 57 -2.04 -5.71 8.72
C ALA A 57 -3.11 -6.74 8.36
N ASP A 58 -3.16 -7.87 9.09
CA ASP A 58 -4.09 -8.98 8.82
C ASP A 58 -5.57 -8.55 8.90
N HIS A 59 -5.86 -7.47 9.63
CA HIS A 59 -7.17 -6.83 9.77
C HIS A 59 -7.32 -5.55 8.93
N GLY A 60 -6.35 -5.25 8.06
CA GLY A 60 -6.25 -3.99 7.31
C GLY A 60 -5.44 -2.91 8.03
N ASP A 61 -5.48 -1.69 7.47
CA ASP A 61 -4.67 -0.53 7.91
C ASP A 61 -5.20 0.21 9.15
N CYS A 62 -6.40 -0.14 9.61
CA CYS A 62 -7.05 0.52 10.74
C CYS A 62 -7.56 -0.50 11.74
N ASP A 63 -7.19 -0.34 13.01
CA ASP A 63 -7.92 -0.96 14.11
C ASP A 63 -9.32 -0.30 14.20
N GLY A 64 -10.33 -0.92 13.61
CA GLY A 64 -11.68 -0.37 13.65
C GLY A 64 -12.75 -1.22 12.96
N LYS A 65 -14.00 -1.04 13.36
CA LYS A 65 -15.16 -1.59 12.63
C LYS A 65 -15.43 -0.72 11.40
N LEU A 66 -15.62 -1.35 10.25
CA LEU A 66 -16.17 -0.68 9.07
C LEU A 66 -17.52 -0.06 9.46
N VAL A 67 -17.63 1.26 9.32
CA VAL A 67 -18.87 2.00 9.56
C VAL A 67 -19.37 2.57 8.23
N PRO A 68 -20.66 2.35 7.89
CA PRO A 68 -21.22 2.94 6.68
C PRO A 68 -21.19 4.47 6.76
N TRP A 69 -20.88 5.09 5.64
CA TRP A 69 -20.92 6.54 5.44
C TRP A 69 -22.18 6.90 4.61
N PRO A 70 -22.96 7.94 4.96
CA PRO A 70 -22.73 8.91 6.03
C PRO A 70 -23.01 8.36 7.43
N ARG A 71 -22.26 8.86 8.43
CA ARG A 71 -22.53 8.56 9.84
C ARG A 71 -23.81 9.29 10.26
N ASN A 72 -24.89 8.54 10.51
CA ASN A 72 -26.01 9.09 11.26
C ASN A 72 -25.53 9.28 12.71
N GLY A 73 -25.66 10.52 13.21
CA GLY A 73 -25.00 11.03 14.42
C GLY A 73 -25.34 10.29 15.71
#